data_AF-A0A1B6LPZ4-F1
#
_entry.id   AF-A0A1B6LPZ4-F1
#
_cell.length_a   1.000
_cell.length_b   1.000
_cell.length_c   1.000
_cell.angle_alpha   90.00
_cell.angle_beta   90.00
_cell.angle_gamma   90.00
#
_symmetry.space_group_name_H-M   'P 1'
#
loop_
_entity.id
_entity.type
_entity.pdbx_description
1 polymer ?
#
loop_
_entity_poly.entity_id
_entity_poly.type
_entity_poly.pdbx_seq_one_letter_code
_entity_poly.pdbx_strand_id
1 'polypeptide(L)'
;NILEDETAIQILSSSKILSEEIQAKQEVSVVTEKEIDFARNQFIPVAKHSSILFLSISDLANIDPMYQYSLVWFINLYYQAIQNSEKSDDLEQRLEFLNNYFTYSIYRNVCRSLFEKDKLTFSFVLCVGILRSKAQLIEDHLIFLLTGGVALDNPHPNPGSVWLSDKAWNEIVVASELPGLSDLMSSVRDTTSRWKQFYDSANPHLINLPDPFSSAEDLLWLSILRCVR
;
A
#
# COMPACT_ATOMS: atom_id res chain seq x y z
N ASN A 1 76.15 0.82 -5.12
CA ASN A 1 75.72 -0.59 -4.93
C ASN A 1 74.25 -0.53 -4.50
N ILE A 2 73.31 -1.10 -5.25
CA ILE A 2 71.86 -0.94 -4.96
C ILE A 2 71.46 -1.59 -3.62
N LEU A 3 72.30 -2.51 -3.13
CA LEU A 3 72.16 -3.21 -1.85
C LEU A 3 72.69 -2.39 -0.65
N GLU A 4 73.36 -1.26 -0.89
CA GLU A 4 73.90 -0.38 0.16
C GLU A 4 73.08 0.91 0.34
N ASP A 5 72.03 1.11 -0.48
CA ASP A 5 71.17 2.28 -0.37
C ASP A 5 70.18 2.10 0.80
N GLU A 6 70.61 2.53 1.98
CA GLU A 6 69.87 2.46 3.24
C GLU A 6 68.49 3.14 3.14
N THR A 7 68.38 4.19 2.33
CA THR A 7 67.11 4.90 2.12
C THR A 7 66.12 4.04 1.34
N ALA A 8 66.58 3.35 0.30
CA ALA A 8 65.76 2.44 -0.48
C ALA A 8 65.29 1.24 0.37
N ILE A 9 66.16 0.72 1.24
CA ILE A 9 65.82 -0.37 2.17
C ILE A 9 64.74 0.06 3.17
N GLN A 10 64.86 1.26 3.76
CA GLN A 10 63.85 1.81 4.66
C GLN A 10 62.50 2.00 3.97
N ILE A 11 62.48 2.59 2.77
CA ILE A 11 61.25 2.80 1.99
C ILE A 11 60.58 1.46 1.64
N LEU A 12 61.35 0.43 1.29
CA LEU A 12 60.79 -0.90 1.01
C LEU A 12 60.19 -1.52 2.27
N SER A 13 60.88 -1.39 3.42
CA SER A 13 60.40 -1.93 4.69
C SER A 13 59.11 -1.25 5.15
N SER A 14 59.01 0.08 5.04
CA SER A 14 57.82 0.83 5.40
C SER A 14 56.67 0.54 4.44
N SER A 15 56.95 0.39 3.15
CA SER A 15 55.96 -0.01 2.14
C SER A 15 55.39 -1.41 2.41
N LYS A 16 56.25 -2.35 2.84
CA LYS A 16 55.81 -3.69 3.24
C LYS A 16 54.89 -3.66 4.47
N ILE A 17 55.30 -2.96 5.54
CA ILE A 17 54.50 -2.82 6.76
C ILE A 17 53.16 -2.15 6.45
N LEU A 18 53.17 -1.08 5.65
CA LEU A 18 51.94 -0.40 5.22
C LEU A 18 51.03 -1.34 4.41
N SER A 19 51.59 -2.14 3.50
CA SER A 19 50.81 -3.11 2.71
C SER A 19 50.17 -4.17 3.61
N GLU A 20 50.89 -4.69 4.60
CA GLU A 20 50.37 -5.66 5.58
C GLU A 20 49.26 -5.03 6.44
N GLU A 21 49.42 -3.77 6.86
CA GLU A 21 48.42 -3.03 7.62
C GLU A 21 47.15 -2.77 6.79
N ILE A 22 47.28 -2.37 5.53
CA ILE A 22 46.17 -2.18 4.61
C ILE A 22 45.42 -3.49 4.41
N GLN A 23 46.14 -4.59 4.20
CA GLN A 23 45.53 -5.92 4.02
C GLN A 23 44.72 -6.34 5.25
N ALA A 24 45.27 -6.18 6.46
CA ALA A 24 44.56 -6.49 7.69
C ALA A 24 43.31 -5.61 7.88
N LYS A 25 43.41 -4.29 7.60
CA LYS A 25 42.27 -3.37 7.65
C LYS A 25 41.19 -3.71 6.61
N GLN A 26 41.60 -4.17 5.44
CA GLN A 26 40.69 -4.58 4.38
C GLN A 26 39.90 -5.82 4.79
N GLU A 27 40.53 -6.83 5.41
CA GLU A 27 39.85 -8.01 5.91
C GLU A 27 38.76 -7.67 6.95
N VAL A 28 39.08 -6.79 7.91
CA VAL A 28 38.10 -6.31 8.90
C VAL A 28 36.96 -5.52 8.25
N SER A 29 37.29 -4.67 7.27
CA SER A 29 36.29 -3.88 6.54
C SER A 29 35.29 -4.76 5.79
N VAL A 30 35.76 -5.82 5.13
CA VAL A 30 34.90 -6.76 4.40
C VAL A 30 33.94 -7.51 5.33
N VAL A 31 34.40 -7.90 6.52
CA VAL A 31 33.53 -8.54 7.52
C VAL A 31 32.48 -7.54 8.02
N THR A 32 32.90 -6.31 8.35
CA THR A 32 32.01 -5.26 8.88
C THR A 32 30.96 -4.85 7.84
N GLU A 33 31.34 -4.75 6.56
CA GLU A 33 30.44 -4.46 5.45
C GLU A 33 29.33 -5.51 5.35
N LYS A 34 29.67 -6.80 5.45
CA LYS A 34 28.68 -7.89 5.44
C LYS A 34 27.71 -7.81 6.60
N GLU A 35 28.18 -7.46 7.80
CA GLU A 35 27.32 -7.28 8.97
C GLU A 35 26.38 -6.08 8.80
N ILE A 36 26.87 -4.96 8.28
CA ILE A 36 26.06 -3.77 7.97
C ILE A 36 25.00 -4.09 6.92
N ASP A 37 25.37 -4.78 5.84
CA ASP A 37 24.43 -5.13 4.78
C ASP A 37 23.39 -6.13 5.26
N PHE A 38 23.79 -7.10 6.09
CA PHE A 38 22.86 -8.02 6.75
C PHE A 38 21.85 -7.28 7.63
N ALA A 39 22.32 -6.33 8.45
CA ALA A 39 21.44 -5.49 9.26
C ALA A 39 20.54 -4.60 8.39
N ARG A 40 21.08 -3.98 7.34
CA ARG A 40 20.31 -3.10 6.42
C ARG A 40 19.18 -3.87 5.74
N ASN A 41 19.45 -5.08 5.26
CA ASN A 41 18.46 -5.89 4.54
C ASN A 41 17.21 -6.19 5.37
N GLN A 42 17.38 -6.32 6.68
CA GLN A 42 16.28 -6.54 7.62
C GLN A 42 15.31 -5.35 7.72
N PHE A 43 15.77 -4.13 7.48
CA PHE A 43 14.93 -2.91 7.53
C PHE A 43 14.37 -2.48 6.16
N ILE A 44 14.75 -3.14 5.06
CA ILE A 44 14.21 -2.87 3.72
C ILE A 44 12.67 -2.89 3.67
N PRO A 45 11.95 -3.84 4.31
CA PRO A 45 10.50 -3.85 4.31
C PRO A 45 9.88 -2.57 4.90
N VAL A 46 10.46 -2.05 5.97
CA VAL A 46 10.01 -0.78 6.58
C VAL A 46 10.30 0.40 5.65
N ALA A 47 11.45 0.43 4.99
CA ALA A 47 11.76 1.48 4.01
C ALA A 47 10.76 1.48 2.84
N LYS A 48 10.37 0.29 2.35
CA LYS A 48 9.33 0.14 1.33
C LYS A 48 7.99 0.68 1.84
N HIS A 49 7.56 0.28 3.03
CA HIS A 49 6.33 0.79 3.67
C HIS A 49 6.32 2.32 3.76
N SER A 50 7.39 2.92 4.29
CA SER A 50 7.53 4.37 4.37
C SER A 50 7.50 5.05 3.00
N SER A 51 8.09 4.44 1.96
CA SER A 51 8.03 5.00 0.60
C SER A 51 6.59 5.08 0.07
N ILE A 52 5.75 4.08 0.36
CA ILE A 52 4.34 4.06 -0.05
C ILE A 52 3.56 5.16 0.67
N LEU A 53 3.80 5.35 1.97
CA LEU A 53 3.18 6.44 2.73
C LEU A 53 3.57 7.81 2.14
N PHE A 54 4.85 7.99 1.79
CA PHE A 54 5.33 9.24 1.20
C PHE A 54 4.73 9.52 -0.18
N LEU A 55 4.66 8.50 -1.05
CA LEU A 55 4.03 8.63 -2.36
C LEU A 55 2.54 8.97 -2.22
N SER A 56 1.84 8.28 -1.32
CA SER A 56 0.41 8.52 -1.06
C SER A 56 0.11 9.97 -0.63
N ILE A 57 1.00 10.60 0.14
CA ILE A 57 0.82 12.02 0.54
C ILE A 57 1.31 13.00 -0.53
N SER A 58 2.29 12.61 -1.34
CA SER A 58 2.81 13.45 -2.44
C SER A 58 1.77 13.60 -3.54
N ASP A 59 1.02 12.53 -3.80
CA ASP A 59 -0.04 12.51 -4.82
C ASP A 59 -1.27 13.35 -4.43
N LEU A 60 -1.40 13.76 -3.15
CA LEU A 60 -2.50 14.62 -2.70
C LEU A 60 -2.47 16.01 -3.36
N ALA A 61 -1.30 16.46 -3.82
CA ALA A 61 -1.19 17.71 -4.57
C ALA A 61 -2.00 17.70 -5.87
N ASN A 62 -2.34 16.51 -6.41
CA ASN A 62 -3.23 16.36 -7.56
C ASN A 62 -4.70 16.63 -7.22
N ILE A 63 -5.09 16.52 -5.95
CA ILE A 63 -6.44 16.85 -5.47
C ILE A 63 -6.55 18.34 -5.23
N ASP A 64 -5.62 18.89 -4.45
CA ASP A 64 -5.52 20.32 -4.18
C ASP A 64 -4.04 20.73 -4.13
N PRO A 65 -3.59 21.73 -4.90
CA PRO A 65 -2.21 22.19 -4.88
C PRO A 65 -1.68 22.63 -3.49
N MET A 66 -2.57 22.93 -2.54
CA MET A 66 -2.19 23.23 -1.15
C MET A 66 -1.73 22.00 -0.36
N TYR A 67 -2.05 20.78 -0.80
CA TYR A 67 -1.70 19.52 -0.14
C TYR A 67 -0.29 19.05 -0.50
N GLN A 68 0.69 19.89 -0.18
CA GLN A 68 2.10 19.61 -0.40
C GLN A 68 2.83 19.42 0.91
N TYR A 69 3.58 18.33 1.00
CA TYR A 69 4.39 17.99 2.16
C TYR A 69 5.84 17.80 1.73
N SER A 70 6.77 18.40 2.46
CA SER A 70 8.18 18.27 2.14
C SER A 70 8.73 16.94 2.64
N LEU A 71 9.71 16.40 1.91
CA LEU A 71 10.44 15.20 2.33
C LEU A 71 11.14 15.41 3.70
N VAL A 72 11.65 16.61 3.95
CA VAL A 72 12.29 16.95 5.24
C VAL A 72 11.30 16.81 6.40
N TRP A 73 10.06 17.31 6.24
CA TRP A 73 9.01 17.14 7.24
C TRP A 73 8.67 15.66 7.48
N PHE A 74 8.55 14.88 6.41
CA PHE A 74 8.27 13.45 6.48
C PHE A 74 9.36 12.67 7.23
N ILE A 75 10.64 12.94 6.91
CA ILE A 75 11.79 12.34 7.59
C ILE A 75 11.82 12.69 9.07
N ASN A 76 11.54 13.95 9.43
CA ASN A 76 11.47 14.37 10.83
C ASN A 76 10.37 13.61 11.59
N LEU A 77 9.21 13.40 10.97
CA LEU A 77 8.14 12.59 11.57
C LEU A 77 8.55 11.12 11.73
N TYR A 78 9.34 10.59 10.78
CA TYR A 78 9.88 9.25 10.88
C TYR A 78 10.89 9.10 12.02
N TYR A 79 11.78 10.08 12.24
CA TYR A 79 12.65 10.08 13.42
C TYR A 79 11.87 10.08 14.73
N GLN A 80 10.79 10.86 14.81
CA GLN A 80 9.89 10.83 15.97
C GLN A 80 9.22 9.46 16.13
N ALA A 81 8.82 8.82 15.03
CA ALA A 81 8.26 7.47 15.09
C ALA A 81 9.27 6.44 15.62
N ILE A 82 10.54 6.49 15.22
CA ILE A 82 11.58 5.61 15.76
C ILE A 82 11.72 5.77 17.27
N GLN A 83 11.67 7.02 17.77
CA GLN A 83 11.85 7.32 19.19
C GLN A 83 10.64 6.93 20.05
N ASN A 84 9.42 7.15 19.53
CA ASN A 84 8.18 7.07 20.29
C ASN A 84 7.40 5.76 20.10
N SER A 85 7.70 4.98 19.05
CA SER A 85 7.09 3.66 18.85
C SER A 85 7.57 2.68 19.92
N GLU A 86 6.73 1.69 20.20
CA GLU A 86 7.04 0.63 21.15
C GLU A 86 8.30 -0.14 20.74
N LYS A 87 9.18 -0.38 21.72
CA LYS A 87 10.44 -1.08 21.53
C LYS A 87 10.22 -2.56 21.80
N SER A 88 10.86 -3.41 21.00
CA SER A 88 10.90 -4.86 21.20
C SER A 88 12.32 -5.34 20.90
N ASP A 89 12.76 -6.37 21.62
CA ASP A 89 13.99 -7.11 21.34
C ASP A 89 13.80 -8.07 20.16
N ASP A 90 12.55 -8.47 19.89
CA ASP A 90 12.19 -9.19 18.67
C ASP A 90 12.09 -8.19 17.51
N LEU A 91 12.89 -8.44 16.48
CA LEU A 91 12.99 -7.54 15.34
C LEU A 91 11.66 -7.45 14.59
N GLU A 92 11.01 -8.57 14.29
CA GLU A 92 9.79 -8.58 13.48
C GLU A 92 8.69 -7.76 14.14
N GLN A 93 8.48 -7.98 15.43
CA GLN A 93 7.57 -7.20 16.25
C GLN A 93 7.97 -5.73 16.34
N ARG A 94 9.28 -5.42 16.46
CA ARG A 94 9.77 -4.04 16.44
C ARG A 94 9.42 -3.33 15.13
N LEU A 95 9.59 -4.00 13.98
CA LEU A 95 9.26 -3.45 12.67
C LEU A 95 7.76 -3.21 12.51
N GLU A 96 6.93 -4.12 13.02
CA GLU A 96 5.48 -3.97 13.03
C GLU A 96 5.04 -2.76 13.86
N PHE A 97 5.53 -2.63 15.10
CA PHE A 97 5.22 -1.48 15.95
C PHE A 97 5.64 -0.16 15.33
N LEU A 98 6.81 -0.12 14.68
CA LEU A 98 7.28 1.06 13.97
C LEU A 98 6.36 1.43 12.80
N ASN A 99 5.99 0.45 11.97
CA ASN A 99 5.09 0.66 10.83
C ASN A 99 3.71 1.15 11.28
N ASN A 100 3.11 0.50 12.28
CA ASN A 100 1.79 0.84 12.80
C ASN A 100 1.78 2.25 13.40
N TYR A 101 2.77 2.58 14.23
CA TYR A 101 2.90 3.91 14.82
C TYR A 101 3.09 4.97 13.73
N PHE A 102 3.96 4.73 12.76
CA PHE A 102 4.28 5.70 11.73
C PHE A 102 3.10 5.93 10.78
N THR A 103 2.42 4.87 10.33
CA THR A 103 1.18 4.98 9.54
C THR A 103 0.13 5.79 10.27
N TYR A 104 -0.11 5.52 11.55
CA TYR A 104 -1.06 6.29 12.35
C TYR A 104 -0.63 7.75 12.50
N SER A 105 0.65 8.00 12.75
CA SER A 105 1.20 9.35 12.88
C SER A 105 1.04 10.16 11.59
N ILE A 106 1.39 9.59 10.44
CA ILE A 106 1.19 10.22 9.12
C ILE A 106 -0.28 10.51 8.89
N TYR A 107 -1.13 9.49 9.04
CA TYR A 107 -2.57 9.62 8.84
C TYR A 107 -3.14 10.77 9.69
N ARG A 108 -2.83 10.75 10.98
CA ARG A 108 -3.33 11.73 11.94
C ARG A 108 -2.82 13.13 11.63
N ASN A 109 -1.57 13.31 11.19
CA ASN A 109 -1.02 14.63 10.89
C ASN A 109 -1.59 15.19 9.59
N VAL A 110 -1.63 14.39 8.53
CA VAL A 110 -2.19 14.79 7.23
C VAL A 110 -3.68 15.09 7.35
N CYS A 111 -4.47 14.25 8.02
CA CYS A 111 -5.89 14.52 8.22
C CYS A 111 -6.19 15.78 9.06
N ARG A 112 -5.23 16.39 9.79
CA ARG A 112 -5.47 17.70 10.44
C ARG A 112 -5.39 18.86 9.46
N SER A 113 -4.61 18.72 8.40
CA SER A 113 -4.41 19.76 7.38
C SER A 113 -5.35 19.61 6.19
N LEU A 114 -5.98 18.45 5.97
CA LEU A 114 -6.94 18.24 4.89
C LEU A 114 -8.34 18.80 5.21
N PHE A 115 -9.06 19.24 4.18
CA PHE A 115 -10.49 19.50 4.28
C PHE A 115 -11.26 18.20 4.54
N GLU A 116 -12.39 18.30 5.25
CA GLU A 116 -13.20 17.13 5.62
C GLU A 116 -13.58 16.27 4.41
N LYS A 117 -13.94 16.91 3.29
CA LYS A 117 -14.32 16.25 2.03
C LYS A 117 -13.21 15.35 1.45
N ASP A 118 -11.94 15.64 1.73
CA ASP A 118 -10.79 14.95 1.12
C ASP A 118 -10.19 13.87 2.04
N LYS A 119 -10.58 13.85 3.32
CA LYS A 119 -10.05 12.88 4.30
C LYS A 119 -10.39 11.43 3.93
N LEU A 120 -11.60 11.17 3.44
CA LEU A 120 -12.01 9.83 3.05
C LEU A 120 -11.23 9.37 1.80
N THR A 121 -11.07 10.25 0.82
CA THR A 121 -10.26 9.99 -0.37
C THR A 121 -8.82 9.65 0.00
N PHE A 122 -8.20 10.43 0.88
CA PHE A 122 -6.87 10.13 1.39
C PHE A 122 -6.82 8.78 2.14
N SER A 123 -7.79 8.51 3.01
CA SER A 123 -7.89 7.24 3.75
C SER A 123 -7.95 6.05 2.78
N PHE A 124 -8.73 6.17 1.71
CA PHE A 124 -8.86 5.16 0.68
C PHE A 124 -7.55 4.95 -0.10
N VAL A 125 -6.94 6.03 -0.60
CA VAL A 125 -5.66 5.95 -1.34
C VAL A 125 -4.55 5.34 -0.48
N LEU A 126 -4.46 5.74 0.79
CA LEU A 126 -3.49 5.20 1.74
C LEU A 126 -3.70 3.70 1.97
N CYS A 127 -4.95 3.28 2.20
CA CYS A 127 -5.30 1.88 2.39
C CYS A 127 -4.97 1.03 1.15
N VAL A 128 -5.38 1.48 -0.03
CA VAL A 128 -5.07 0.84 -1.32
C VAL A 128 -3.57 0.71 -1.52
N GLY A 129 -2.79 1.76 -1.26
CA GLY A 129 -1.33 1.73 -1.38
C GLY A 129 -0.69 0.68 -0.48
N ILE A 130 -1.14 0.58 0.78
CA ILE A 130 -0.64 -0.41 1.73
C ILE A 130 -1.03 -1.83 1.29
N LEU A 131 -2.29 -2.08 0.94
CA LEU A 131 -2.76 -3.41 0.52
C LEU A 131 -2.09 -3.89 -0.77
N ARG A 132 -1.93 -2.98 -1.74
CA ARG A 132 -1.20 -3.25 -3.00
C ARG A 132 0.24 -3.68 -2.73
N SER A 133 0.93 -3.03 -1.80
CA SER A 133 2.31 -3.39 -1.45
C SER A 133 2.47 -4.77 -0.82
N LYS A 134 1.41 -5.26 -0.17
CA LYS A 134 1.32 -6.59 0.43
C LYS A 134 0.80 -7.64 -0.57
N ALA A 135 0.53 -7.26 -1.82
CA ALA A 135 -0.12 -8.10 -2.82
C ALA A 135 -1.48 -8.66 -2.35
N GLN A 136 -2.20 -7.90 -1.52
CA GLN A 136 -3.51 -8.27 -0.95
C GLN A 136 -4.67 -7.56 -1.68
N LEU A 137 -4.40 -6.92 -2.81
CA LEU A 137 -5.37 -6.16 -3.57
C LEU A 137 -5.55 -6.78 -4.96
N ILE A 138 -6.81 -7.00 -5.36
CA ILE A 138 -7.14 -7.44 -6.72
C ILE A 138 -7.34 -6.18 -7.57
N GLU A 139 -6.40 -5.91 -8.48
CA GLU A 139 -6.40 -4.68 -9.29
C GLU A 139 -7.66 -4.53 -10.16
N ASP A 140 -8.18 -5.62 -10.71
CA ASP A 140 -9.38 -5.58 -11.55
C ASP A 140 -10.59 -5.07 -10.78
N HIS A 141 -10.74 -5.45 -9.50
CA HIS A 141 -11.80 -4.93 -8.62
C HIS A 141 -11.62 -3.44 -8.35
N LEU A 142 -10.38 -2.97 -8.15
CA LEU A 142 -10.13 -1.55 -7.93
C LEU A 142 -10.41 -0.73 -9.21
N ILE A 143 -9.96 -1.20 -10.37
CA ILE A 143 -10.22 -0.54 -11.65
C ILE A 143 -11.72 -0.49 -11.91
N PHE A 144 -12.44 -1.58 -11.65
CA PHE A 144 -13.88 -1.62 -11.75
C PHE A 144 -14.55 -0.63 -10.78
N LEU A 145 -14.13 -0.61 -9.51
CA LEU A 145 -14.65 0.32 -8.51
C LEU A 145 -14.45 1.79 -8.91
N LEU A 146 -13.39 2.12 -9.67
CA LEU A 146 -13.13 3.48 -10.14
C LEU A 146 -13.88 3.81 -11.42
N THR A 147 -13.96 2.88 -12.37
CA THR A 147 -14.45 3.14 -13.75
C THR A 147 -15.88 2.68 -14.00
N GLY A 148 -16.39 1.70 -13.25
CA GLY A 148 -17.68 1.03 -13.47
C GLY A 148 -17.68 0.02 -14.63
N GLY A 149 -16.55 -0.14 -15.33
CA GLY A 149 -16.48 -0.93 -16.55
C GLY A 149 -17.13 -0.24 -17.76
N VAL A 150 -16.83 -0.75 -18.97
CA VAL A 150 -17.41 -0.26 -20.22
C VAL A 150 -18.22 -1.39 -20.85
N ALA A 151 -19.55 -1.32 -20.73
CA ALA A 151 -20.42 -2.26 -21.42
C ALA A 151 -20.64 -1.79 -22.86
N LEU A 152 -20.10 -2.56 -23.84
CA LEU A 152 -20.23 -2.25 -25.27
C LEU A 152 -21.56 -2.74 -25.85
N ASP A 153 -22.06 -3.90 -25.42
CA ASP A 153 -23.39 -4.42 -25.73
C ASP A 153 -23.79 -5.47 -24.68
N ASN A 154 -24.92 -5.28 -23.99
CA ASN A 154 -25.42 -6.23 -22.98
C ASN A 154 -26.55 -7.10 -23.56
N PRO A 155 -26.33 -8.41 -23.80
CA PRO A 155 -27.37 -9.31 -24.31
C PRO A 155 -28.38 -9.75 -23.24
N HIS A 156 -28.13 -9.42 -21.97
CA HIS A 156 -28.95 -9.86 -20.84
C HIS A 156 -30.03 -8.83 -20.49
N PRO A 157 -31.32 -9.19 -20.53
CA PRO A 157 -32.39 -8.27 -20.18
C PRO A 157 -32.37 -7.93 -18.69
N ASN A 158 -32.66 -6.68 -18.37
CA ASN A 158 -32.72 -6.16 -17.00
C ASN A 158 -33.92 -6.79 -16.23
N PRO A 159 -33.66 -7.59 -15.17
CA PRO A 159 -34.72 -8.27 -14.40
C PRO A 159 -35.49 -7.31 -13.49
N GLY A 160 -34.99 -6.10 -13.28
CA GLY A 160 -35.49 -5.12 -12.32
C GLY A 160 -35.77 -3.75 -12.92
N SER A 161 -36.16 -3.66 -14.19
CA SER A 161 -36.32 -2.38 -14.93
C SER A 161 -37.19 -1.31 -14.26
N VAL A 162 -38.02 -1.70 -13.29
CA VAL A 162 -38.85 -0.80 -12.48
C VAL A 162 -38.03 0.01 -11.46
N TRP A 163 -36.92 -0.54 -10.95
CA TRP A 163 -36.13 0.06 -9.86
C TRP A 163 -34.62 0.11 -10.14
N LEU A 164 -34.11 -0.76 -11.02
CA LEU A 164 -32.72 -0.84 -11.42
C LEU A 164 -32.56 -0.22 -12.82
N SER A 165 -31.69 0.80 -12.93
CA SER A 165 -31.39 1.40 -14.23
C SER A 165 -30.65 0.44 -15.16
N ASP A 166 -30.82 0.58 -16.46
CA ASP A 166 -30.08 -0.25 -17.44
C ASP A 166 -28.57 -0.03 -17.35
N LYS A 167 -28.13 1.16 -16.94
CA LYS A 167 -26.72 1.43 -16.65
C LYS A 167 -26.22 0.57 -15.49
N ALA A 168 -26.90 0.59 -14.36
CA ALA A 168 -26.55 -0.22 -13.18
C ALA A 168 -26.59 -1.73 -13.50
N TRP A 169 -27.57 -2.17 -14.28
CA TRP A 169 -27.64 -3.55 -14.75
C TRP A 169 -26.46 -3.93 -15.65
N ASN A 170 -26.04 -3.05 -16.56
CA ASN A 170 -24.84 -3.27 -17.37
C ASN A 170 -23.58 -3.38 -16.51
N GLU A 171 -23.45 -2.54 -15.48
CA GLU A 171 -22.34 -2.62 -14.52
C GLU A 171 -22.36 -3.96 -13.75
N ILE A 172 -23.53 -4.45 -13.34
CA ILE A 172 -23.69 -5.78 -12.71
C ILE A 172 -23.22 -6.91 -13.63
N VAL A 173 -23.58 -6.84 -14.92
CA VAL A 173 -23.17 -7.85 -15.91
C VAL A 173 -21.65 -7.83 -16.08
N VAL A 174 -21.03 -6.65 -16.22
CA VAL A 174 -19.57 -6.52 -16.33
C VAL A 174 -18.88 -6.97 -15.03
N ALA A 175 -19.42 -6.60 -13.88
CA ALA A 175 -18.89 -7.03 -12.58
C ALA A 175 -18.92 -8.55 -12.42
N SER A 176 -19.85 -9.23 -13.07
CA SER A 176 -19.93 -10.70 -13.03
C SER A 176 -18.78 -11.39 -13.76
N GLU A 177 -17.99 -10.68 -14.55
CA GLU A 177 -16.76 -11.20 -15.15
C GLU A 177 -15.57 -11.15 -14.17
N LEU A 178 -15.70 -10.44 -13.04
CA LEU A 178 -14.62 -10.28 -12.06
C LEU A 178 -14.45 -11.52 -11.17
N PRO A 179 -13.22 -11.80 -10.70
CA PRO A 179 -12.96 -12.91 -9.79
C PRO A 179 -13.81 -12.81 -8.52
N GLY A 180 -14.56 -13.86 -8.20
CA GLY A 180 -15.42 -13.92 -7.00
C GLY A 180 -16.80 -13.28 -7.15
N LEU A 181 -17.14 -12.74 -8.33
CA LEU A 181 -18.45 -12.14 -8.62
C LEU A 181 -19.23 -12.87 -9.74
N SER A 182 -18.77 -14.05 -10.18
CA SER A 182 -19.39 -14.81 -11.28
C SER A 182 -20.89 -15.05 -11.12
N ASP A 183 -21.36 -15.19 -9.89
CA ASP A 183 -22.77 -15.46 -9.57
C ASP A 183 -23.61 -14.18 -9.35
N LEU A 184 -23.05 -12.99 -9.59
CA LEU A 184 -23.72 -11.72 -9.27
C LEU A 184 -24.93 -11.48 -10.18
N MET A 185 -24.74 -11.57 -11.49
CA MET A 185 -25.84 -11.42 -12.47
C MET A 185 -26.95 -12.44 -12.22
N SER A 186 -26.61 -13.71 -11.99
CA SER A 186 -27.60 -14.76 -11.72
C SER A 186 -28.32 -14.51 -10.40
N SER A 187 -27.61 -14.17 -9.32
CA SER A 187 -28.23 -13.84 -8.03
C SER A 187 -29.21 -12.67 -8.14
N VAL A 188 -28.85 -11.59 -8.85
CA VAL A 188 -29.75 -10.43 -9.05
C VAL A 188 -30.98 -10.81 -9.85
N ARG A 189 -30.84 -11.70 -10.85
CA ARG A 189 -31.96 -12.18 -11.67
C ARG A 189 -32.89 -13.11 -10.90
N ASP A 190 -32.34 -14.02 -10.12
CA ASP A 190 -33.10 -15.07 -9.44
C ASP A 190 -33.73 -14.56 -8.13
N THR A 191 -33.09 -13.57 -7.48
CA THR A 191 -33.54 -13.00 -6.19
C THR A 191 -33.79 -11.49 -6.25
N THR A 192 -34.36 -11.00 -7.34
CA THR A 192 -34.65 -9.56 -7.59
C THR A 192 -35.30 -8.85 -6.41
N SER A 193 -36.20 -9.51 -5.67
CA SER A 193 -36.89 -8.93 -4.51
C SER A 193 -35.96 -8.63 -3.34
N ARG A 194 -34.96 -9.48 -3.06
CA ARG A 194 -33.97 -9.28 -2.00
C ARG A 194 -32.98 -8.16 -2.38
N TRP A 195 -32.53 -8.16 -3.63
CA TRP A 195 -31.68 -7.08 -4.15
C TRP A 195 -32.40 -5.73 -4.15
N LYS A 196 -33.70 -5.71 -4.44
CA LYS A 196 -34.52 -4.50 -4.28
C LYS A 196 -34.58 -4.02 -2.83
N GLN A 197 -34.74 -4.93 -1.85
CA GLN A 197 -34.72 -4.54 -0.43
C GLN A 197 -33.37 -3.94 -0.03
N PHE A 198 -32.26 -4.48 -0.54
CA PHE A 198 -30.93 -3.91 -0.32
C PHE A 198 -30.76 -2.54 -0.98
N TYR A 199 -31.23 -2.39 -2.23
CA TYR A 199 -31.26 -1.13 -2.96
C TYR A 199 -32.05 -0.05 -2.23
N ASP A 200 -33.25 -0.39 -1.74
CA ASP A 200 -34.16 0.53 -1.05
C ASP A 200 -33.72 0.85 0.41
N SER A 201 -32.72 0.14 0.95
CA SER A 201 -32.23 0.38 2.31
C SER A 201 -31.70 1.80 2.49
N ALA A 202 -31.97 2.46 3.61
CA ALA A 202 -31.34 3.76 3.91
C ALA A 202 -29.85 3.64 4.27
N ASN A 203 -29.44 2.49 4.83
CA ASN A 203 -28.09 2.25 5.34
C ASN A 203 -27.57 0.89 4.84
N PRO A 204 -27.13 0.81 3.57
CA PRO A 204 -26.73 -0.47 2.97
C PRO A 204 -25.48 -1.07 3.65
N HIS A 205 -24.61 -0.23 4.21
CA HIS A 205 -23.42 -0.66 4.96
C HIS A 205 -23.71 -1.37 6.28
N LEU A 206 -24.97 -1.35 6.76
CA LEU A 206 -25.39 -2.04 7.99
C LEU A 206 -26.13 -3.36 7.71
N ILE A 207 -26.39 -3.66 6.43
CA ILE A 207 -27.15 -4.84 6.03
C ILE A 207 -26.23 -5.74 5.21
N ASN A 208 -26.29 -7.04 5.47
CA ASN A 208 -25.54 -8.01 4.68
C ASN A 208 -26.06 -8.05 3.24
N LEU A 209 -25.15 -8.30 2.31
CA LEU A 209 -25.52 -8.52 0.91
C LEU A 209 -26.40 -9.77 0.78
N PRO A 210 -27.33 -9.80 -0.19
CA PRO A 210 -28.08 -11.01 -0.51
C PRO A 210 -27.16 -12.19 -0.84
N ASP A 211 -27.60 -13.40 -0.50
CA ASP A 211 -26.90 -14.64 -0.87
C ASP A 211 -26.68 -14.72 -2.40
N PRO A 212 -25.53 -15.24 -2.87
CA PRO A 212 -24.45 -15.90 -2.12
C PRO A 212 -23.39 -14.94 -1.53
N PHE A 213 -23.55 -13.62 -1.61
CA PHE A 213 -22.50 -12.64 -1.29
C PHE A 213 -22.53 -12.16 0.17
N SER A 214 -23.24 -12.84 1.06
CA SER A 214 -23.37 -12.45 2.46
C SER A 214 -22.03 -12.40 3.21
N SER A 215 -21.01 -13.11 2.73
CA SER A 215 -19.63 -13.10 3.25
C SER A 215 -18.65 -12.26 2.43
N ALA A 216 -19.13 -11.45 1.47
CA ALA A 216 -18.25 -10.59 0.69
C ALA A 216 -17.75 -9.42 1.56
N GLU A 217 -16.43 -9.19 1.54
CA GLU A 217 -15.75 -8.16 2.33
C GLU A 217 -14.93 -7.22 1.42
N ASP A 218 -14.44 -6.13 2.01
CA ASP A 218 -13.51 -5.17 1.40
C ASP A 218 -13.92 -4.68 0.00
N LEU A 219 -13.02 -4.81 -0.99
CA LEU A 219 -13.23 -4.36 -2.36
C LEU A 219 -14.36 -5.12 -3.06
N LEU A 220 -14.57 -6.39 -2.73
CA LEU A 220 -15.64 -7.18 -3.34
C LEU A 220 -17.01 -6.59 -2.97
N TRP A 221 -17.17 -6.28 -1.69
CA TRP A 221 -18.38 -5.64 -1.17
C TRP A 221 -18.58 -4.24 -1.78
N LEU A 222 -17.51 -3.44 -1.87
CA LEU A 222 -17.57 -2.10 -2.47
C LEU A 222 -17.93 -2.14 -3.97
N SER A 223 -17.40 -3.11 -4.72
CA SER A 223 -17.72 -3.31 -6.14
C SER A 223 -19.20 -3.63 -6.32
N ILE A 224 -19.77 -4.51 -5.49
CA ILE A 224 -21.21 -4.84 -5.53
C ILE A 224 -22.03 -3.62 -5.15
N LEU A 225 -21.66 -2.89 -4.08
CA LEU A 225 -22.39 -1.71 -3.65
C LEU A 225 -22.47 -0.67 -4.77
N ARG A 226 -21.34 -0.39 -5.45
CA ARG A 226 -21.27 0.54 -6.59
C ARG A 226 -22.24 0.16 -7.70
N CYS A 227 -22.32 -1.13 -8.04
CA CYS A 227 -23.20 -1.59 -9.11
C CYS A 227 -24.67 -1.31 -8.80
N VAL A 228 -25.04 -1.42 -7.52
CA VAL A 228 -26.43 -1.31 -7.08
C VAL A 228 -26.79 0.14 -6.74
N ARG A 229 -25.85 1.02 -6.36
CA ARG A 229 -26.13 2.37 -5.87
C ARG A 229 -25.22 3.46 -6.43
#